data_AF-A0A918K0M7-F1
#
_entry.id   AF-A0A918K0M7-F1
#
_cell.length_a   1.000
_cell.length_b   1.000
_cell.length_c   1.000
_cell.angle_alpha   90.00
_cell.angle_beta   90.00
_cell.angle_gamma   90.00
#
_symmetry.space_group_name_H-M   'P 1'
#
loop_
_entity.id
_entity.type
_entity.pdbx_description
1 polymer ?
#
loop_
_entity_poly.entity_id
_entity_poly.type
_entity_poly.pdbx_seq_one_letter_code
_entity_poly.pdbx_strand_id
1 'polypeptide(L)' 'MDEKLQELEQAIVEAEEAKRQFVKENPNGTGDKQERMRLYNEVERARKALREYKRMNPHLL' A
#
# COMPACT_ATOMS: atom_id res chain seq x y z
N MET A 1 0.94 -21.09 -5.20
CA MET A 1 0.92 -19.63 -5.31
C MET A 1 2.31 -19.14 -4.97
N ASP A 2 2.79 -18.10 -5.62
CA ASP A 2 4.07 -17.51 -5.28
C ASP A 2 3.96 -16.78 -3.94
N GLU A 3 4.71 -17.24 -2.93
CA GLU A 3 4.69 -16.66 -1.58
C GLU A 3 5.03 -15.17 -1.60
N LYS A 4 5.96 -14.76 -2.49
CA LYS A 4 6.37 -13.36 -2.58
C LYS A 4 5.27 -12.50 -3.19
N LEU A 5 4.53 -13.04 -4.14
CA LEU A 5 3.36 -12.35 -4.70
C LEU A 5 2.31 -12.10 -3.61
N GLN A 6 2.01 -13.12 -2.80
CA GLN A 6 1.04 -13.01 -1.71
C GLN A 6 1.47 -11.98 -0.66
N GLU A 7 2.75 -11.96 -0.27
CA GLU A 7 3.29 -10.95 0.65
C GLU A 7 3.10 -9.52 0.11
N LEU A 8 3.37 -9.31 -1.17
CA LEU A 8 3.25 -7.99 -1.79
C LEU A 8 1.78 -7.55 -1.93
N GLU A 9 0.88 -8.48 -2.22
CA GLU A 9 -0.56 -8.21 -2.25
C GLU A 9 -1.08 -7.89 -0.84
N GLN A 10 -0.66 -8.65 0.17
CA GLN A 10 -1.01 -8.42 1.57
C GLN A 10 -0.48 -7.05 2.07
N ALA A 11 0.74 -6.68 1.72
CA ALA A 11 1.32 -5.38 2.07
C ALA A 11 0.51 -4.19 1.52
N ILE A 12 -0.12 -4.34 0.35
CA ILE A 12 -1.02 -3.32 -0.20
C ILE A 12 -2.29 -3.23 0.64
N VAL A 13 -2.88 -4.37 1.01
CA VAL A 13 -4.10 -4.41 1.83
C VAL A 13 -3.86 -3.72 3.18
N GLU A 14 -2.75 -4.04 3.84
CA GLU A 14 -2.38 -3.44 5.13
C GLU A 14 -2.14 -1.93 5.02
N ALA A 15 -1.43 -1.48 3.98
CA ALA A 15 -1.19 -0.05 3.77
C ALA A 15 -2.50 0.73 3.49
N GLU A 16 -3.42 0.15 2.71
CA GLU A 16 -4.73 0.75 2.44
C GLU A 16 -5.62 0.76 3.68
N GLU A 17 -5.55 -0.29 4.51
CA GLU A 17 -6.28 -0.34 5.76
C GLU A 17 -5.77 0.71 6.76
N ALA A 18 -4.46 0.83 6.95
CA ALA A 18 -3.87 1.85 7.80
C ALA A 18 -4.26 3.27 7.35
N LYS A 19 -4.17 3.54 6.04
CA LYS A 19 -4.64 4.80 5.45
C LYS A 19 -6.14 5.03 5.69
N ARG A 20 -6.97 3.99 5.53
CA ARG A 20 -8.42 4.08 5.76
C ARG A 20 -8.73 4.37 7.23
N GLN A 21 -8.04 3.73 8.16
CA GLN A 21 -8.17 3.98 9.60
C GLN A 21 -7.81 5.44 9.92
N PHE A 22 -6.68 5.93 9.40
CA PHE A 22 -6.28 7.34 9.58
C PHE A 22 -7.35 8.32 9.08
N VAL A 23 -7.92 8.09 7.89
CA VAL A 23 -8.98 8.97 7.32
C VAL A 23 -10.27 8.89 8.16
N LYS A 24 -10.60 7.71 8.70
CA LYS A 24 -11.76 7.53 9.57
C LYS A 24 -11.61 8.28 10.89
N GLU A 25 -10.41 8.23 11.48
CA GLU A 25 -10.08 8.93 12.73
C GLU A 25 -9.91 10.43 12.53
N ASN A 26 -9.52 10.86 11.33
CA ASN A 26 -9.23 12.24 11.00
C ASN A 26 -10.10 12.74 9.83
N PRO A 27 -11.43 12.88 10.04
CA PRO A 27 -12.36 13.33 9.00
C PRO A 27 -12.05 14.77 8.56
N ASN A 28 -12.48 15.15 7.36
CA ASN A 28 -12.26 16.46 6.73
C ASN A 28 -10.78 16.85 6.56
N GLY A 29 -9.88 15.87 6.51
CA GLY A 29 -8.45 16.11 6.32
C GLY A 29 -7.79 16.76 7.54
N THR A 30 -8.40 16.58 8.71
CA THR A 30 -7.76 16.83 10.01
C THR A 30 -6.60 15.85 10.25
N GLY A 31 -5.90 15.97 11.37
CA GLY A 31 -4.74 15.13 11.66
C GLY A 31 -3.43 15.65 11.06
N ASP A 32 -2.35 14.95 11.39
CA ASP A 32 -1.01 15.37 10.96
C ASP A 32 -0.82 15.19 9.45
N LYS A 33 -0.38 16.26 8.79
CA LYS A 33 -0.13 16.27 7.35
C LYS A 33 1.04 15.35 6.99
N GLN A 34 2.08 15.28 7.81
CA GLN A 34 3.24 14.43 7.53
C GLN A 34 2.84 12.95 7.58
N GLU A 35 2.08 12.56 8.60
CA GLU A 35 1.53 11.23 8.75
C GLU A 35 0.59 10.85 7.60
N ARG A 36 -0.31 11.75 7.21
CA ARG A 36 -1.16 11.54 6.03
C ARG A 36 -0.32 11.29 4.78
N MET A 37 0.71 12.10 4.54
CA MET A 37 1.58 11.89 3.38
C MET A 37 2.35 10.57 3.48
N ARG A 38 2.83 10.18 4.66
CA ARG A 38 3.51 8.91 4.91
C ARG A 38 2.62 7.72 4.49
N LEU A 39 1.38 7.67 4.96
CA LEU A 39 0.44 6.59 4.66
C LEU A 39 0.09 6.49 3.17
N TYR A 40 -0.10 7.62 2.49
CA TYR A 40 -0.32 7.61 1.04
C TYR A 40 0.91 7.12 0.27
N ASN A 41 2.10 7.56 0.69
CA ASN A 41 3.36 7.11 0.09
C ASN A 41 3.61 5.61 0.32
N GLU A 42 3.19 5.05 1.47
CA GLU A 42 3.30 3.62 1.76
C GLU A 42 2.46 2.78 0.81
N VAL A 43 1.20 3.18 0.57
CA VAL A 43 0.33 2.54 -0.43
C VAL A 43 0.99 2.57 -1.81
N GLU A 44 1.52 3.73 -2.22
CA GLU A 44 2.18 3.85 -3.53
C GLU A 44 3.43 2.97 -3.63
N ARG A 45 4.25 2.92 -2.59
CA ARG A 45 5.45 2.08 -2.51
C ARG A 45 5.10 0.60 -2.60
N ALA A 46 4.09 0.13 -1.85
CA ALA A 46 3.63 -1.26 -1.90
C ALA A 46 3.14 -1.64 -3.30
N ARG A 47 2.33 -0.77 -3.93
CA ARG A 47 1.87 -0.97 -5.32
C ARG A 47 3.02 -0.97 -6.32
N LYS A 48 4.03 -0.12 -6.13
CA LYS A 48 5.22 -0.09 -6.98
C LYS A 48 6.01 -1.39 -6.86
N ALA A 49 6.24 -1.87 -5.65
CA ALA A 49 6.93 -3.13 -5.40
C ALA A 49 6.23 -4.32 -6.07
N LEU A 50 4.89 -4.40 -5.97
CA LEU A 50 4.11 -5.43 -6.67
C LEU A 50 4.26 -5.35 -8.20
N ARG A 51 4.18 -4.14 -8.77
CA ARG A 51 4.37 -3.95 -10.22
C ARG A 51 5.76 -4.34 -10.68
N GLU A 52 6.80 -3.94 -9.94
CA GLU A 52 8.19 -4.28 -10.25
C GLU A 52 8.39 -5.79 -10.19
N TYR A 53 7.84 -6.44 -9.17
CA TYR A 53 7.88 -7.89 -9.03
C TYR A 53 7.18 -8.61 -10.19
N LYS A 54 5.96 -8.21 -10.58
CA LYS A 54 5.28 -8.78 -11.76
C LYS A 54 6.04 -8.52 -13.06
N ARG A 55 6.69 -7.36 -13.21
CA ARG A 55 7.53 -7.06 -14.38
C ARG A 55 8.74 -7.99 -14.48
N MET A 56 9.34 -8.35 -13.35
CA MET A 56 10.46 -9.30 -13.29
C MET A 56 10.02 -10.75 -13.45
N ASN A 57 8.73 -11.04 -13.30
CA ASN A 57 8.13 -12.36 -13.37
C ASN A 57 6.98 -12.37 -14.40
N PRO A 58 7.28 -12.39 -15.72
CA PRO A 58 6.27 -12.22 -16.77
C PRO A 58 5.14 -13.26 -16.77
N HIS A 59 5.34 -14.42 -16.13
CA HIS A 59 4.31 -15.45 -15.96
C HIS A 59 3.23 -15.07 -14.94
N LEU A 60 3.38 -13.94 -14.23
CA LEU A 60 2.42 -13.39 -13.27
C LEU A 60 1.61 -12.20 -13.82
N LEU A 61 1.80 -11.85 -15.10
CA LEU A 61 1.05 -10.79 -15.81
C LEU A 61 -0.31 -11.27 -16.31
#